data_AF-A0A1V9ZKU2-F1
#
_entry.id   AF-A0A1V9ZKU2-F1
#
_cell.length_a   1.000
_cell.length_b   1.000
_cell.length_c   1.000
_cell.angle_alpha   90.00
_cell.angle_beta   90.00
_cell.angle_gamma   90.00
#
_symmetry.space_group_name_H-M   'P 1'
#
loop_
_entity.id
_entity.type
_entity.pdbx_description
1 polymer ?
#
loop_
_entity_poly.entity_id
_entity_poly.type
_entity_poly.pdbx_seq_one_letter_code
_entity_poly.pdbx_strand_id
1 'polypeptide(L)'
;MKAFIVSLAVASASVLALEDLTAAASVRCTTTKDCPTVACHKLMTCTSGRCEYIQVPAETLCPGQGCSNGGGCDDDANDYCDVKGKCNDTFKTSACTCKIGTGCYDDAKCDGKTGKCPANAPSPTTKVCTGKSNGGPCDAPTDNCDGKGNCKDNYLPSTKVCKAGGPCTDDAKCDGKTGKCPANAPSPTTKVCTGKSNNGECDGPDHCDGAGNCKDVFLGPTVLCGKGATLCDASSFCDGSSSTCPVVPNALIYLDEAKVSLTTYLSDTVTQCSAKAVSVGSGRLTAMYSTAANNVALAVAAIASVAVLASIFFAKKAERDSIEDGYAWLADDIN
;
A
#
# COMPACT_ATOMS: atom_id res chain seq x y z
N MET A 1 38.08 46.47 47.63
CA MET A 1 39.05 45.54 48.27
C MET A 1 38.75 44.16 47.69
N LYS A 2 39.57 43.69 46.73
CA LYS A 2 40.52 42.56 46.85
C LYS A 2 39.81 41.24 47.23
N ALA A 3 39.91 40.11 46.53
CA ALA A 3 40.83 39.70 45.45
C ALA A 3 40.25 38.50 44.68
N PHE A 4 40.60 38.43 43.39
CA PHE A 4 40.50 37.25 42.54
C PHE A 4 41.37 36.10 43.11
N ILE A 5 40.81 34.90 43.23
CA ILE A 5 41.59 33.65 43.35
C ILE A 5 41.53 32.97 41.99
N VAL A 6 42.51 33.30 41.14
CA VAL A 6 42.93 32.45 40.02
C VAL A 6 44.33 32.02 40.39
N SER A 7 44.48 30.80 40.91
CA SER A 7 45.77 30.23 41.24
C SER A 7 45.94 28.85 40.62
N LEU A 8 46.95 28.80 39.75
CA LEU A 8 47.85 27.69 39.45
C LEU A 8 47.27 26.42 38.83
N ALA A 9 47.28 26.39 37.48
CA ALA A 9 47.33 25.15 36.70
C ALA A 9 48.26 25.26 35.47
N VAL A 10 49.32 26.09 35.54
CA VAL A 10 50.28 26.27 34.40
C VAL A 10 51.74 26.00 34.83
N ALA A 11 51.95 25.09 35.78
CA ALA A 11 53.29 24.75 36.29
C ALA A 11 53.59 23.24 36.27
N SER A 12 52.99 22.46 35.35
CA SER A 12 53.06 21.00 35.41
C SER A 12 54.07 20.33 34.48
N ALA A 13 54.39 20.89 33.30
CA ALA A 13 55.26 20.19 32.34
C ALA A 13 56.76 20.55 32.44
N SER A 14 57.08 21.80 32.78
CA SER A 14 58.49 22.25 32.86
C SER A 14 59.23 21.78 34.11
N VAL A 15 58.50 21.40 35.16
CA VAL A 15 59.07 20.89 36.41
C VAL A 15 59.47 19.40 36.26
N LEU A 16 58.63 18.61 35.58
CA LEU A 16 58.86 17.17 35.36
C LEU A 16 60.13 16.85 34.56
N ALA A 17 60.44 17.61 33.50
CA ALA A 17 61.64 17.36 32.69
C ALA A 17 62.96 17.59 33.45
N LEU A 18 62.94 18.55 34.39
CA LEU A 18 64.08 18.80 35.27
C LEU A 18 64.21 17.72 36.35
N GLU A 19 63.08 17.22 36.86
CA GLU A 19 63.04 16.10 37.82
C GLU A 19 63.60 14.81 37.21
N ASP A 20 63.20 14.46 35.98
CA ASP A 20 63.69 13.24 35.30
C ASP A 20 65.19 13.29 35.01
N LEU A 21 65.72 14.44 34.60
CA LEU A 21 67.17 14.61 34.41
C LEU A 21 67.92 14.49 35.74
N THR A 22 67.40 15.08 36.82
CA THR A 22 68.03 14.97 38.15
C THR A 22 67.98 13.54 38.69
N ALA A 23 66.90 12.82 38.47
CA ALA A 23 66.77 11.41 38.83
C ALA A 23 67.77 10.55 38.04
N ALA A 24 67.85 10.75 36.72
CA ALA A 24 68.78 10.04 35.85
C ALA A 24 70.25 10.33 36.17
N ALA A 25 70.60 11.58 36.50
CA ALA A 25 71.95 11.97 36.92
C ALA A 25 72.34 11.43 38.31
N SER A 26 71.34 11.06 39.13
CA SER A 26 71.56 10.44 40.45
C SER A 26 71.86 8.94 40.39
N VAL A 27 71.61 8.29 39.25
CA VAL A 27 71.91 6.87 39.04
C VAL A 27 73.41 6.63 39.15
N ARG A 28 73.80 5.63 39.94
CA ARG A 28 75.19 5.22 40.04
C ARG A 28 75.59 4.43 38.80
N CYS A 29 76.73 4.76 38.23
CA CYS A 29 77.28 4.08 37.06
C CYS A 29 78.73 3.66 37.28
N THR A 30 79.13 2.60 36.61
CA THR A 30 80.53 2.17 36.46
C THR A 30 81.01 2.39 35.02
N THR A 31 80.09 2.28 34.07
CA THR A 31 80.28 2.60 32.65
C THR A 31 79.08 3.40 32.15
N THR A 32 79.19 3.98 30.95
CA THR A 32 78.07 4.67 30.31
C THR A 32 76.87 3.77 30.01
N LYS A 33 77.04 2.45 30.01
CA LYS A 33 75.91 1.50 29.81
C LYS A 33 74.98 1.41 31.01
N ASP A 34 75.44 1.81 32.19
CA ASP A 34 74.63 1.79 33.42
C ASP A 34 73.70 3.01 33.52
N CYS A 35 73.88 3.98 32.62
CA CYS A 35 73.14 5.22 32.63
C CYS A 35 71.83 5.10 31.85
N PRO A 36 70.69 5.53 32.42
CA PRO A 36 69.41 5.52 31.72
C PRO A 36 69.42 6.49 30.53
N THR A 37 68.57 6.24 29.55
CA THR A 37 68.30 7.21 28.49
C THR A 37 67.45 8.34 29.03
N VAL A 38 67.83 9.58 28.72
CA VAL A 38 67.04 10.77 29.05
C VAL A 38 66.67 11.46 27.74
N ALA A 39 65.38 11.73 27.54
CA ALA A 39 64.91 12.40 26.34
C ALA A 39 65.60 13.76 26.18
N CYS A 40 65.93 14.13 24.94
CA CYS A 40 66.59 15.40 24.63
C CYS A 40 67.94 15.64 25.31
N HIS A 41 68.58 14.58 25.80
CA HIS A 41 69.88 14.64 26.42
C HIS A 41 70.77 13.53 25.89
N LYS A 42 72.00 13.90 25.53
CA LYS A 42 73.02 12.95 25.14
C LYS A 42 73.87 12.60 26.35
N LEU A 43 73.97 11.30 26.64
CA LEU A 43 74.91 10.81 27.63
C LEU A 43 76.34 11.09 27.15
N MET A 44 77.12 11.80 27.98
CA MET A 44 78.50 12.14 27.68
C MET A 44 79.46 11.13 28.29
N THR A 45 79.32 10.88 29.60
CA THR A 45 80.25 10.03 30.35
C THR A 45 79.64 9.55 31.66
N CYS A 46 80.31 8.59 32.29
CA CYS A 46 80.13 8.22 33.69
C CYS A 46 81.36 8.68 34.47
N THR A 47 81.24 9.75 35.26
CA THR A 47 82.37 10.34 36.01
C THR A 47 82.05 10.31 37.50
N SER A 48 83.02 9.90 38.32
CA SER A 48 82.86 9.82 39.79
C SER A 48 81.64 8.99 40.23
N GLY A 49 81.27 7.98 39.44
CA GLY A 49 80.14 7.09 39.70
C GLY A 49 78.77 7.68 39.41
N ARG A 50 78.67 8.77 38.65
CA ARG A 50 77.39 9.41 38.22
C ARG A 50 77.36 9.67 36.72
N CYS A 51 76.15 9.63 36.18
CA CYS A 51 75.89 9.87 34.76
C CYS A 51 75.87 11.37 34.45
N GLU A 52 76.65 11.80 33.47
CA GLU A 52 76.71 13.18 33.01
C GLU A 52 76.07 13.32 31.62
N TYR A 53 75.16 14.27 31.48
CA TYR A 53 74.38 14.50 30.28
C TYR A 53 74.60 15.93 29.74
N ILE A 54 74.49 16.09 28.43
CA ILE A 54 74.39 17.39 27.77
C ILE A 54 73.06 17.47 27.02
N GLN A 55 72.36 18.59 27.16
CA GLN A 55 71.13 18.83 26.40
C GLN A 55 71.46 18.91 24.91
N VAL A 56 70.65 18.25 24.07
CA VAL A 56 70.75 18.39 22.62
C VAL A 56 70.11 19.71 22.16
N PRO A 57 70.43 20.23 20.96
CA PRO A 57 69.80 21.43 20.44
C PRO A 57 68.27 21.31 20.36
N ALA A 58 67.56 22.42 20.53
CA ALA A 58 66.14 22.47 20.22
C ALA A 58 65.88 22.04 18.76
N GLU A 59 64.69 21.50 18.50
CA GLU A 59 64.26 20.92 17.21
C GLU A 59 64.95 19.60 16.84
N THR A 60 65.87 19.08 17.68
CA THR A 60 66.36 17.71 17.53
C THR A 60 65.19 16.74 17.72
N LEU A 61 65.04 15.77 16.80
CA LEU A 61 64.00 14.75 16.89
C LEU A 61 64.22 13.85 18.12
N CYS A 62 63.14 13.55 18.83
CA CYS A 62 63.12 12.63 19.97
C CYS A 62 61.99 11.59 19.84
N PRO A 63 62.06 10.69 18.85
CA PRO A 63 60.87 9.96 18.44
C PRO A 63 60.28 9.04 19.50
N GLY A 64 58.99 9.21 19.82
CA GLY A 64 58.26 8.39 20.78
C GLY A 64 58.77 8.53 22.21
N GLN A 65 59.35 9.68 22.53
CA GLN A 65 59.84 10.05 23.87
C GLN A 65 59.04 11.20 24.50
N GLY A 66 57.95 11.61 23.86
CA GLY A 66 57.02 12.60 24.37
C GLY A 66 56.09 12.05 25.46
N CYS A 67 55.03 12.81 25.78
CA CYS A 67 54.04 12.44 26.79
C CYS A 67 52.84 11.68 26.20
N SER A 68 52.66 11.68 24.88
CA SER A 68 51.45 11.18 24.20
C SER A 68 51.69 10.00 23.27
N ASN A 69 52.64 9.12 23.60
CA ASN A 69 53.23 8.17 22.66
C ASN A 69 52.29 7.00 22.28
N GLY A 70 52.40 6.54 21.03
CA GLY A 70 51.72 5.34 20.52
C GLY A 70 50.21 5.49 20.31
N GLY A 71 49.68 6.71 20.41
CA GLY A 71 48.30 7.01 20.06
C GLY A 71 48.07 7.01 18.55
N GLY A 72 46.86 6.64 18.09
CA GLY A 72 46.55 6.58 16.65
C GLY A 72 46.68 7.92 15.89
N CYS A 73 46.67 9.04 16.62
CA CYS A 73 46.87 10.39 16.10
C CYS A 73 48.23 11.00 16.48
N ASP A 74 49.06 10.24 17.16
CA ASP A 74 50.38 10.69 17.57
C ASP A 74 51.37 10.54 16.42
N ASP A 75 52.23 11.53 16.25
CA ASP A 75 53.26 11.54 15.21
C ASP A 75 54.63 11.36 15.85
N ASP A 76 54.81 10.22 16.53
CA ASP A 76 56.02 9.84 17.26
C ASP A 76 57.30 10.15 16.47
N ALA A 77 57.28 9.96 15.14
CA ALA A 77 58.45 10.18 14.28
C ALA A 77 58.95 11.64 14.26
N ASN A 78 58.06 12.59 14.56
CA ASN A 78 58.29 14.03 14.46
C ASN A 78 58.25 14.74 15.81
N ASP A 79 58.27 14.01 16.93
CA ASP A 79 58.49 14.59 18.25
C ASP A 79 59.83 15.33 18.30
N TYR A 80 59.88 16.46 19.01
CA TYR A 80 61.06 17.33 19.00
C TYR A 80 61.41 17.92 20.36
N CYS A 81 62.70 18.17 20.55
CA CYS A 81 63.23 18.78 21.76
C CYS A 81 62.98 20.29 21.79
N ASP A 82 62.53 20.83 22.92
CA ASP A 82 62.52 22.28 23.13
C ASP A 82 63.81 22.80 23.80
N VAL A 83 63.86 24.12 23.97
CA VAL A 83 64.96 24.83 24.61
C VAL A 83 65.18 24.45 26.07
N LYS A 84 64.21 23.80 26.72
CA LYS A 84 64.29 23.35 28.12
C LYS A 84 64.69 21.87 28.23
N GLY A 85 64.96 21.20 27.10
CA GLY A 85 65.33 19.78 27.08
C GLY A 85 64.14 18.86 27.31
N LYS A 86 62.91 19.32 27.05
CA LYS A 86 61.72 18.47 27.05
C LYS A 86 61.43 18.00 25.62
N CYS A 87 61.09 16.72 25.47
CA CYS A 87 60.54 16.20 24.22
C CYS A 87 59.06 16.58 24.13
N ASN A 88 58.68 17.29 23.06
CA ASN A 88 57.30 17.70 22.83
C ASN A 88 56.68 16.85 21.72
N ASP A 89 55.45 16.41 21.98
CA ASP A 89 54.65 15.62 21.06
C ASP A 89 54.34 16.42 19.79
N THR A 90 54.49 15.76 18.65
CA THR A 90 53.89 16.22 17.38
C THR A 90 52.68 15.36 17.06
N PHE A 91 51.63 15.97 16.49
CA PHE A 91 50.37 15.27 16.21
C PHE A 91 50.06 15.23 14.72
N LYS A 92 49.46 14.13 14.29
CA LYS A 92 48.98 13.99 12.92
C LYS A 92 47.91 15.03 12.61
N THR A 93 47.96 15.56 11.39
CA THR A 93 47.02 16.58 10.93
C THR A 93 45.59 16.04 10.83
N SER A 94 44.61 16.95 10.71
CA SER A 94 43.20 16.59 10.56
C SER A 94 42.83 15.88 9.25
N ALA A 95 43.79 15.72 8.34
CA ALA A 95 43.64 14.87 7.17
C ALA A 95 43.83 13.38 7.51
N CYS A 96 44.48 13.06 8.64
CA CYS A 96 44.71 11.68 9.06
C CYS A 96 43.43 11.06 9.62
N THR A 97 42.92 10.05 8.93
CA THR A 97 41.92 9.14 9.49
C THR A 97 42.63 8.12 10.37
N CYS A 98 42.35 8.17 11.68
CA CYS A 98 42.98 7.30 12.67
C CYS A 98 42.13 6.08 13.01
N LYS A 99 40.82 6.12 12.72
CA LYS A 99 39.91 4.99 12.91
C LYS A 99 38.78 5.03 11.89
N ILE A 100 38.67 3.95 11.12
CA ILE A 100 37.63 3.78 10.11
C ILE A 100 36.26 3.60 10.78
N GLY A 101 35.27 4.37 10.32
CA GLY A 101 33.87 4.24 10.73
C GLY A 101 33.18 3.08 9.99
N THR A 102 32.14 2.52 10.57
CA THR A 102 31.34 1.46 9.96
C THR A 102 29.86 1.75 10.08
N GLY A 103 29.07 1.34 9.07
CA GLY A 103 27.63 1.61 9.02
C GLY A 103 27.32 3.10 9.18
N CYS A 104 26.59 3.43 10.25
CA CYS A 104 26.15 4.78 10.57
C CYS A 104 27.13 5.56 11.47
N TYR A 105 28.41 5.26 11.36
CA TYR A 105 29.49 6.02 11.97
C TYR A 105 30.48 6.50 10.91
N ASP A 106 30.95 7.73 11.06
CA ASP A 106 31.95 8.34 10.18
C ASP A 106 33.37 8.04 10.67
N ASP A 107 34.31 8.14 9.75
CA ASP A 107 35.73 8.03 10.05
C ASP A 107 36.15 9.05 11.10
N ALA A 108 36.85 8.59 12.14
CA ALA A 108 37.43 9.45 13.14
C ALA A 108 38.76 10.00 12.60
N LYS A 109 38.87 11.33 12.60
CA LYS A 109 40.07 12.05 12.15
C LYS A 109 40.78 12.67 13.34
N CYS A 110 42.09 12.82 13.20
CA CYS A 110 42.89 13.54 14.18
C CYS A 110 42.49 15.03 14.22
N ASP A 111 42.79 15.69 15.32
CA ASP A 111 42.53 17.13 15.50
C ASP A 111 43.78 17.99 15.34
N GLY A 112 44.96 17.36 15.20
CA GLY A 112 46.26 18.02 15.19
C GLY A 112 46.70 18.56 16.54
N LYS A 113 46.06 18.14 17.64
CA LYS A 113 46.29 18.65 19.00
C LYS A 113 46.50 17.56 20.04
N THR A 114 46.07 16.32 19.78
CA THR A 114 46.25 15.21 20.72
C THR A 114 46.63 13.92 20.00
N GLY A 115 47.43 13.07 20.66
CA GLY A 115 47.84 11.77 20.12
C GLY A 115 46.71 10.72 20.14
N LYS A 116 45.64 10.97 20.90
CA LYS A 116 44.51 10.04 21.03
C LYS A 116 43.56 10.16 19.85
N CYS A 117 43.30 9.03 19.18
CA CYS A 117 42.24 8.97 18.17
C CYS A 117 40.85 9.11 18.84
N PRO A 118 40.01 10.07 18.40
CA PRO A 118 38.66 10.21 18.95
C PRO A 118 37.77 9.01 18.58
N ALA A 119 36.63 8.91 19.27
CA ALA A 119 35.59 7.96 18.86
C ALA A 119 34.97 8.39 17.52
N ASN A 120 34.51 7.40 16.74
CA ASN A 120 33.75 7.68 15.52
C ASN A 120 32.45 8.43 15.86
N ALA A 121 32.17 9.50 15.12
CA ALA A 121 30.93 10.25 15.28
C ALA A 121 29.79 9.55 14.53
N PRO A 122 28.54 9.64 15.03
CA PRO A 122 27.37 9.25 14.26
C PRO A 122 27.30 9.99 12.93
N SER A 123 27.02 9.24 11.87
CA SER A 123 26.84 9.78 10.53
C SER A 123 25.56 10.60 10.39
N PRO A 124 25.51 11.59 9.47
CA PRO A 124 24.32 12.41 9.24
C PRO A 124 23.15 11.60 8.68
N THR A 125 21.95 12.16 8.77
CA THR A 125 20.71 11.53 8.28
C THR A 125 20.63 11.38 6.76
N THR A 126 21.61 11.89 6.03
CA THR A 126 21.72 11.74 4.58
C THR A 126 22.61 10.56 4.17
N LYS A 127 23.40 9.99 5.09
CA LYS A 127 24.24 8.83 4.78
C LYS A 127 23.36 7.61 4.56
N VAL A 128 23.54 6.96 3.41
CA VAL A 128 22.84 5.72 3.07
C VAL A 128 23.39 4.58 3.90
N CYS A 129 22.51 3.69 4.32
CA CYS A 129 22.83 2.46 5.04
C CYS A 129 21.91 1.32 4.58
N THR A 130 22.11 0.13 5.15
CA THR A 130 21.27 -1.05 4.90
C THR A 130 20.56 -1.40 6.20
N GLY A 131 19.24 -1.26 6.21
CA GLY A 131 18.38 -1.47 7.36
C GLY A 131 17.99 -2.93 7.54
N LYS A 132 16.87 -3.16 8.23
CA LYS A 132 16.31 -4.50 8.46
C LYS A 132 15.36 -4.90 7.33
N SER A 133 14.52 -3.97 6.88
CA SER A 133 13.71 -4.12 5.68
C SER A 133 14.54 -3.68 4.48
N ASN A 134 14.76 -4.58 3.52
CA ASN A 134 15.58 -4.31 2.32
C ASN A 134 14.90 -4.82 1.04
N GLY A 135 13.57 -4.82 1.03
CA GLY A 135 12.78 -5.30 -0.09
C GLY A 135 11.29 -5.43 0.23
N GLY A 136 10.53 -5.66 -0.83
CA GLY A 136 9.07 -5.66 -0.79
C GLY A 136 8.49 -4.43 -1.48
N PRO A 137 7.20 -4.47 -1.87
CA PRO A 137 6.62 -3.45 -2.74
C PRO A 137 6.50 -2.06 -2.11
N CYS A 138 6.60 -1.98 -0.77
CA CYS A 138 6.51 -0.74 0.00
C CYS A 138 7.81 -0.33 0.65
N ASP A 139 8.89 -1.06 0.39
CA ASP A 139 10.20 -0.72 0.90
C ASP A 139 10.84 0.39 0.05
N ALA A 140 11.51 1.34 0.69
CA ALA A 140 12.26 2.34 -0.05
C ALA A 140 13.53 1.71 -0.65
N PRO A 141 14.08 2.27 -1.74
CA PRO A 141 15.29 1.72 -2.35
C PRO A 141 16.54 1.90 -1.48
N THR A 142 16.52 2.83 -0.51
CA THR A 142 17.66 3.16 0.34
C THR A 142 17.19 3.54 1.74
N ASP A 143 17.91 3.02 2.73
CA ASP A 143 17.78 3.44 4.13
C ASP A 143 18.80 4.52 4.46
N ASN A 144 18.53 5.24 5.54
CA ASN A 144 19.41 6.32 5.97
C ASN A 144 19.72 6.21 7.45
N CYS A 145 20.88 6.73 7.85
CA CYS A 145 21.24 6.83 9.24
C CYS A 145 20.30 7.78 10.00
N ASP A 146 20.17 7.60 11.31
CA ASP A 146 19.29 8.42 12.16
C ASP A 146 20.00 9.63 12.81
N GLY A 147 21.29 9.84 12.52
CA GLY A 147 22.12 10.84 13.19
C GLY A 147 22.62 10.42 14.58
N LYS A 148 22.33 9.20 15.03
CA LYS A 148 22.65 8.67 16.37
C LYS A 148 23.34 7.31 16.32
N GLY A 149 23.76 6.87 15.13
CA GLY A 149 24.53 5.65 14.92
C GLY A 149 23.69 4.44 14.54
N ASN A 150 22.38 4.60 14.30
CA ASN A 150 21.52 3.52 13.82
C ASN A 150 21.14 3.75 12.37
N CYS A 151 20.97 2.65 11.64
CA CYS A 151 20.31 2.67 10.34
C CYS A 151 18.79 2.61 10.53
N LYS A 152 18.07 3.52 9.89
CA LYS A 152 16.61 3.60 9.94
C LYS A 152 16.04 3.17 8.61
N ASP A 153 15.17 2.16 8.66
CA ASP A 153 14.38 1.71 7.51
C ASP A 153 13.51 2.84 6.98
N ASN A 154 13.53 3.03 5.67
CA ASN A 154 12.66 3.95 4.97
C ASN A 154 11.58 3.19 4.20
N TYR A 155 10.36 3.73 4.17
CA TYR A 155 9.24 3.10 3.50
C TYR A 155 8.58 4.07 2.50
N LEU A 156 7.99 3.53 1.45
CA LEU A 156 7.24 4.31 0.47
C LEU A 156 6.00 4.95 1.12
N PRO A 157 5.60 6.16 0.67
CA PRO A 157 4.53 6.92 1.30
C PRO A 157 3.17 6.23 1.15
N SER A 158 2.22 6.60 2.01
CA SER A 158 0.87 6.00 2.02
C SER A 158 0.00 6.30 0.79
N THR A 159 0.50 7.14 -0.12
CA THR A 159 -0.10 7.39 -1.43
C THR A 159 0.34 6.38 -2.49
N LYS A 160 1.40 5.62 -2.25
CA LYS A 160 1.94 4.65 -3.21
C LYS A 160 1.06 3.41 -3.26
N VAL A 161 0.39 3.19 -4.40
CA VAL A 161 -0.25 1.91 -4.71
C VAL A 161 0.83 0.85 -4.91
N CYS A 162 0.72 -0.24 -4.16
CA CYS A 162 1.68 -1.34 -4.15
C CYS A 162 1.10 -2.64 -4.71
N LYS A 163 -0.23 -2.77 -4.75
CA LYS A 163 -0.94 -3.88 -5.40
C LYS A 163 -2.29 -3.38 -5.90
N ALA A 164 -2.56 -3.59 -7.19
CA ALA A 164 -3.84 -3.24 -7.80
C ALA A 164 -4.99 -4.03 -7.16
N GLY A 165 -6.14 -3.38 -7.01
CA GLY A 165 -7.40 -3.98 -6.61
C GLY A 165 -8.08 -4.73 -7.75
N GLY A 166 -9.16 -5.43 -7.40
CA GLY A 166 -10.08 -6.06 -8.34
C GLY A 166 -11.39 -5.28 -8.49
N PRO A 167 -12.42 -5.89 -9.12
CA PRO A 167 -13.73 -5.25 -9.27
C PRO A 167 -14.32 -4.77 -7.92
N CYS A 168 -14.21 -5.61 -6.89
CA CYS A 168 -14.77 -5.36 -5.55
C CYS A 168 -13.72 -5.20 -4.45
N THR A 169 -12.47 -4.92 -4.80
CA THR A 169 -11.45 -4.58 -3.82
C THR A 169 -10.70 -3.33 -4.26
N ASP A 170 -10.32 -2.51 -3.29
CA ASP A 170 -9.60 -1.28 -3.55
C ASP A 170 -8.10 -1.55 -3.72
N ASP A 171 -7.40 -0.66 -4.42
CA ASP A 171 -5.95 -0.69 -4.52
C ASP A 171 -5.32 -0.67 -3.12
N ALA A 172 -4.45 -1.63 -2.85
CA ALA A 172 -3.66 -1.64 -1.63
C ALA A 172 -2.54 -0.60 -1.77
N LYS A 173 -2.46 0.27 -0.76
CA LYS A 173 -1.42 1.31 -0.66
C LYS A 173 -0.49 1.00 0.48
N CYS A 174 0.75 1.48 0.38
CA CYS A 174 1.70 1.39 1.48
C CYS A 174 1.17 2.13 2.73
N ASP A 175 1.71 1.81 3.90
CA ASP A 175 1.34 2.47 5.16
C ASP A 175 2.39 3.49 5.62
N GLY A 176 3.54 3.56 4.95
CA GLY A 176 4.70 4.36 5.33
C GLY A 176 5.45 3.84 6.56
N LYS A 177 5.21 2.58 6.97
CA LYS A 177 5.73 1.98 8.20
C LYS A 177 6.32 0.58 8.00
N THR A 178 5.99 -0.11 6.92
CA THR A 178 6.55 -1.44 6.62
C THR A 178 6.85 -1.62 5.13
N GLY A 179 7.82 -2.49 4.80
CA GLY A 179 8.15 -2.82 3.41
C GLY A 179 7.11 -3.72 2.71
N LYS A 180 6.11 -4.23 3.46
CA LYS A 180 5.08 -5.13 2.94
C LYS A 180 3.89 -4.35 2.39
N CYS A 181 3.35 -4.79 1.26
CA CYS A 181 2.07 -4.31 0.76
C CYS A 181 0.92 -5.00 1.52
N PRO A 182 -0.05 -4.27 2.08
CA PRO A 182 -1.20 -4.87 2.72
C PRO A 182 -2.10 -5.61 1.71
N ALA A 183 -3.05 -6.38 2.22
CA ALA A 183 -4.11 -6.94 1.38
C ALA A 183 -5.04 -5.83 0.86
N ASN A 184 -5.63 -6.05 -0.31
CA ASN A 184 -6.65 -5.16 -0.86
C ASN A 184 -7.88 -5.14 0.07
N ALA A 185 -8.36 -3.95 0.41
CA ALA A 185 -9.57 -3.81 1.22
C ALA A 185 -10.82 -4.07 0.36
N PRO A 186 -11.88 -4.66 0.92
CA PRO A 186 -13.14 -4.79 0.19
C PRO A 186 -13.75 -3.42 -0.10
N SER A 187 -14.27 -3.27 -1.31
CA SER A 187 -15.01 -2.07 -1.72
C SER A 187 -16.42 -2.04 -1.09
N PRO A 188 -17.03 -0.86 -0.92
CA PRO A 188 -18.36 -0.73 -0.33
C PRO A 188 -19.45 -1.38 -1.18
N THR A 189 -20.58 -1.71 -0.57
CA THR A 189 -21.74 -2.35 -1.23
C THR A 189 -22.43 -1.50 -2.29
N THR A 190 -22.05 -0.23 -2.41
CA THR A 190 -22.55 0.68 -3.45
C THR A 190 -21.67 0.67 -4.71
N LYS A 191 -20.53 -0.01 -4.70
CA LYS A 191 -19.65 -0.09 -5.88
C LYS A 191 -20.24 -1.12 -6.85
N VAL A 192 -20.48 -0.67 -8.08
CA VAL A 192 -20.93 -1.53 -9.18
C VAL A 192 -19.79 -2.45 -9.61
N CYS A 193 -20.15 -3.68 -9.96
CA CYS A 193 -19.24 -4.69 -10.47
C CYS A 193 -19.92 -5.50 -11.58
N THR A 194 -19.24 -6.53 -12.09
CA THR A 194 -19.82 -7.48 -13.07
C THR A 194 -19.83 -8.86 -12.44
N GLY A 195 -21.02 -9.39 -12.23
CA GLY A 195 -21.31 -10.65 -11.58
C GLY A 195 -21.08 -11.83 -12.50
N LYS A 196 -21.58 -13.01 -12.10
CA LYS A 196 -21.50 -14.23 -12.91
C LYS A 196 -22.64 -14.30 -13.92
N SER A 197 -23.84 -13.98 -13.47
CA SER A 197 -25.04 -13.92 -14.31
C SER A 197 -25.09 -12.53 -14.90
N ASN A 198 -25.06 -12.42 -16.23
CA ASN A 198 -25.10 -11.13 -16.91
C ASN A 198 -25.99 -11.22 -18.16
N ASN A 199 -26.44 -10.06 -18.66
CA ASN A 199 -27.07 -9.86 -19.97
C ASN A 199 -28.43 -10.57 -20.16
N GLY A 200 -29.07 -10.99 -19.08
CA GLY A 200 -30.43 -11.54 -19.12
C GLY A 200 -31.49 -10.45 -18.97
N GLU A 201 -32.72 -10.71 -19.42
CA GLU A 201 -33.84 -9.73 -19.35
C GLU A 201 -34.20 -9.34 -17.90
N CYS A 202 -33.83 -10.18 -16.93
CA CYS A 202 -34.03 -9.97 -15.50
C CYS A 202 -32.74 -9.65 -14.74
N ASP A 203 -31.67 -9.35 -15.47
CA ASP A 203 -30.37 -9.00 -14.90
C ASP A 203 -30.38 -7.56 -14.38
N GLY A 204 -30.06 -7.38 -13.11
CA GLY A 204 -29.92 -6.08 -12.45
C GLY A 204 -28.47 -5.63 -12.39
N PRO A 205 -28.20 -4.37 -12.00
CA PRO A 205 -26.84 -3.92 -11.79
C PRO A 205 -26.21 -4.62 -10.59
N ASP A 206 -25.11 -5.34 -10.82
CA ASP A 206 -24.40 -6.05 -9.77
C ASP A 206 -23.61 -5.09 -8.88
N HIS A 207 -23.52 -5.47 -7.61
CA HIS A 207 -22.85 -4.68 -6.60
C HIS A 207 -21.94 -5.54 -5.74
N CYS A 208 -20.90 -4.91 -5.19
CA CYS A 208 -20.04 -5.58 -4.26
C CYS A 208 -20.79 -5.98 -2.97
N ASP A 209 -20.36 -7.05 -2.32
CA ASP A 209 -20.96 -7.54 -1.07
C ASP A 209 -20.35 -6.90 0.19
N GLY A 210 -19.33 -6.04 0.05
CA GLY A 210 -18.57 -5.48 1.17
C GLY A 210 -17.54 -6.45 1.77
N ALA A 211 -17.39 -7.66 1.22
CA ALA A 211 -16.43 -8.68 1.61
C ALA A 211 -15.43 -9.03 0.49
N GLY A 212 -15.47 -8.28 -0.62
CA GLY A 212 -14.53 -8.40 -1.73
C GLY A 212 -15.06 -9.21 -2.91
N ASN A 213 -16.32 -9.65 -2.88
CA ASN A 213 -16.95 -10.36 -3.98
C ASN A 213 -17.97 -9.48 -4.69
N CYS A 214 -18.14 -9.73 -5.98
CA CYS A 214 -19.27 -9.20 -6.73
C CYS A 214 -20.48 -10.10 -6.53
N LYS A 215 -21.63 -9.51 -6.22
CA LYS A 215 -22.88 -10.23 -5.99
C LYS A 215 -23.87 -9.89 -7.11
N ASP A 216 -24.37 -10.96 -7.74
CA ASP A 216 -25.43 -10.87 -8.75
C ASP A 216 -26.70 -10.24 -8.14
N VAL A 217 -27.29 -9.29 -8.84
CA VAL A 217 -28.56 -8.66 -8.46
C VAL A 217 -29.60 -8.94 -9.53
N PHE A 218 -30.76 -9.46 -9.15
CA PHE A 218 -31.83 -9.78 -10.08
C PHE A 218 -33.02 -8.84 -9.91
N LEU A 219 -33.65 -8.49 -11.02
CA LEU A 219 -34.83 -7.64 -11.05
C LEU A 219 -36.02 -8.34 -10.36
N GLY A 220 -36.80 -7.57 -9.60
CA GLY A 220 -37.91 -8.09 -8.80
C GLY A 220 -39.18 -8.41 -9.62
N PRO A 221 -40.21 -9.00 -8.98
CA PRO A 221 -41.40 -9.52 -9.64
C PRO A 221 -42.37 -8.48 -10.22
N THR A 222 -42.04 -7.20 -10.12
CA THR A 222 -42.77 -6.12 -10.78
C THR A 222 -42.20 -5.79 -12.17
N VAL A 223 -41.05 -6.36 -12.53
CA VAL A 223 -40.40 -6.12 -13.82
C VAL A 223 -40.90 -7.14 -14.83
N LEU A 224 -41.61 -6.64 -15.86
CA LEU A 224 -42.06 -7.42 -17.01
C LEU A 224 -40.84 -7.77 -17.88
N CYS A 225 -40.60 -9.06 -18.09
CA CYS A 225 -39.48 -9.54 -18.91
C CYS A 225 -39.95 -10.25 -20.18
N GLY A 226 -41.17 -10.82 -20.18
CA GLY A 226 -41.75 -11.47 -21.36
C GLY A 226 -43.20 -11.05 -21.54
N LYS A 227 -43.51 -10.34 -22.64
CA LYS A 227 -44.89 -9.97 -22.96
C LYS A 227 -45.61 -11.13 -23.63
N GLY A 228 -46.81 -11.44 -23.16
CA GLY A 228 -47.68 -12.42 -23.83
C GLY A 228 -47.92 -12.06 -25.30
N ALA A 229 -47.88 -13.05 -26.20
CA ALA A 229 -48.05 -12.82 -27.64
C ALA A 229 -49.47 -12.32 -27.99
N THR A 230 -50.46 -12.67 -27.16
CA THR A 230 -51.85 -12.23 -27.27
C THR A 230 -52.34 -11.67 -25.93
N LEU A 231 -53.50 -11.01 -25.94
CA LEU A 231 -54.22 -10.55 -24.74
C LEU A 231 -54.55 -11.70 -23.75
N CYS A 232 -54.50 -12.95 -24.23
CA CYS A 232 -54.87 -14.15 -23.48
C CYS A 232 -53.65 -14.93 -22.97
N ASP A 233 -52.44 -14.47 -23.31
CA ASP A 233 -51.20 -15.07 -22.87
C ASP A 233 -50.74 -14.45 -21.56
N ALA A 234 -50.32 -15.32 -20.63
CA ALA A 234 -49.65 -14.86 -19.43
C ALA A 234 -48.37 -14.11 -19.81
N SER A 235 -48.20 -12.94 -19.19
CA SER A 235 -46.92 -12.23 -19.22
C SER A 235 -45.99 -12.81 -18.17
N SER A 236 -44.70 -12.90 -18.49
CA SER A 236 -43.66 -13.30 -17.56
C SER A 236 -43.04 -12.10 -16.89
N PHE A 237 -42.89 -12.20 -15.58
CA PHE A 237 -42.19 -11.22 -14.75
C PHE A 237 -40.96 -11.89 -14.15
N CYS A 238 -39.94 -11.09 -13.85
CA CYS A 238 -38.76 -11.57 -13.16
C CYS A 238 -39.13 -12.18 -11.79
N ASP A 239 -38.29 -13.04 -11.24
CA ASP A 239 -38.56 -13.69 -9.94
C ASP A 239 -37.65 -13.19 -8.81
N GLY A 240 -36.70 -12.29 -9.13
CA GLY A 240 -35.67 -11.81 -8.20
C GLY A 240 -34.60 -12.85 -7.87
N SER A 241 -34.53 -13.98 -8.60
CA SER A 241 -33.64 -15.11 -8.31
C SER A 241 -32.78 -15.55 -9.50
N SER A 242 -33.09 -15.14 -10.73
CA SER A 242 -32.27 -15.41 -11.91
C SER A 242 -32.22 -14.24 -12.90
N SER A 243 -31.18 -14.20 -13.74
CA SER A 243 -31.06 -13.20 -14.81
C SER A 243 -31.98 -13.50 -16.01
N THR A 244 -32.46 -14.74 -16.14
CA THR A 244 -33.33 -15.17 -17.24
C THR A 244 -34.79 -14.95 -16.91
N CYS A 245 -35.59 -14.53 -17.89
CA CYS A 245 -37.03 -14.42 -17.71
C CYS A 245 -37.66 -15.81 -17.49
N PRO A 246 -38.44 -16.01 -16.41
CA PRO A 246 -39.12 -17.28 -16.17
C PRO A 246 -40.06 -17.62 -17.33
N VAL A 247 -39.99 -18.85 -17.80
CA VAL A 247 -40.95 -19.35 -18.79
C VAL A 247 -42.24 -19.70 -18.05
N VAL A 248 -43.31 -18.90 -18.25
CA VAL A 248 -44.65 -19.29 -17.76
C VAL A 248 -45.19 -20.41 -18.65
N PRO A 249 -45.47 -21.62 -18.12
CA PRO A 249 -45.97 -22.71 -18.93
C PRO A 249 -47.43 -22.44 -19.34
N ASN A 250 -47.66 -21.89 -20.54
CA ASN A 250 -48.95 -21.72 -21.24
C ASN A 250 -50.21 -21.68 -20.33
N ALA A 251 -50.17 -20.89 -19.26
CA ALA A 251 -51.24 -20.80 -18.29
C ALA A 251 -52.22 -19.76 -18.82
N LEU A 252 -53.39 -20.21 -19.27
CA LEU A 252 -54.49 -19.31 -19.64
C LEU A 252 -54.91 -18.53 -18.39
N ILE A 253 -54.91 -17.20 -18.49
CA ILE A 253 -55.43 -16.33 -17.44
C ILE A 253 -56.97 -16.46 -17.45
N TYR A 254 -57.55 -16.92 -16.35
CA TYR A 254 -58.99 -16.77 -16.10
C TYR A 254 -59.26 -15.33 -15.67
N LEU A 255 -60.00 -14.58 -16.47
CA LEU A 255 -60.52 -13.27 -16.07
C LEU A 255 -61.64 -13.51 -15.04
N ASP A 256 -61.42 -13.08 -13.80
CA ASP A 256 -62.46 -13.05 -12.75
C ASP A 256 -63.46 -11.93 -13.08
N GLU A 257 -64.73 -12.30 -13.28
CA GLU A 257 -65.82 -11.40 -13.65
C GLU A 257 -66.10 -10.32 -12.57
N ALA A 258 -65.58 -10.48 -11.35
CA ALA A 258 -65.86 -9.58 -10.23
C ALA A 258 -65.15 -8.21 -10.26
N LYS A 259 -64.20 -7.96 -11.20
CA LYS A 259 -63.42 -6.70 -11.25
C LYS A 259 -63.46 -5.92 -12.56
N VAL A 260 -64.28 -6.33 -13.55
CA VAL A 260 -64.32 -5.67 -14.87
C VAL A 260 -65.71 -5.09 -15.12
N SER A 261 -65.78 -3.77 -15.39
CA SER A 261 -67.02 -3.10 -15.80
C SER A 261 -67.50 -3.67 -17.14
N LEU A 262 -68.68 -4.29 -17.12
CA LEU A 262 -69.20 -5.27 -18.07
C LEU A 262 -69.52 -4.74 -19.49
N THR A 263 -69.43 -3.44 -19.75
CA THR A 263 -70.10 -2.84 -20.95
C THR A 263 -69.17 -2.37 -22.07
N THR A 264 -67.85 -2.56 -22.01
CA THR A 264 -66.97 -2.14 -23.13
C THR A 264 -65.89 -3.18 -23.51
N TYR A 265 -65.75 -4.27 -22.76
CA TYR A 265 -64.63 -5.22 -22.94
C TYR A 265 -64.99 -6.54 -23.65
N LEU A 266 -66.28 -6.81 -23.92
CA LEU A 266 -66.81 -8.19 -24.03
C LEU A 266 -67.06 -8.76 -25.43
N SER A 267 -66.64 -8.14 -26.54
CA SER A 267 -66.79 -8.78 -27.87
C SER A 267 -65.50 -9.42 -28.40
N ASP A 268 -64.35 -8.75 -28.25
CA ASP A 268 -63.10 -9.21 -28.88
C ASP A 268 -62.22 -10.08 -27.98
N THR A 269 -62.18 -9.81 -26.66
CA THR A 269 -61.29 -10.53 -25.74
C THR A 269 -61.81 -11.94 -25.40
N VAL A 270 -63.12 -12.09 -25.16
CA VAL A 270 -63.76 -13.39 -24.86
C VAL A 270 -63.66 -14.36 -26.05
N THR A 271 -63.83 -13.86 -27.28
CA THR A 271 -63.71 -14.67 -28.52
C THR A 271 -62.27 -15.11 -28.77
N GLN A 272 -61.28 -14.22 -28.54
CA GLN A 272 -59.86 -14.55 -28.72
C GLN A 272 -59.33 -15.52 -27.67
N CYS A 273 -59.74 -15.38 -26.40
CA CYS A 273 -59.26 -16.25 -25.32
C CYS A 273 -59.93 -17.62 -25.30
N SER A 274 -61.21 -17.71 -25.67
CA SER A 274 -61.94 -18.97 -25.77
C SER A 274 -61.44 -19.87 -26.92
N ALA A 275 -61.05 -19.29 -28.06
CA ALA A 275 -60.47 -20.04 -29.18
C ALA A 275 -59.15 -20.74 -28.82
N LYS A 276 -58.31 -20.08 -28.01
CA LYS A 276 -57.04 -20.64 -27.56
C LYS A 276 -57.24 -21.76 -26.52
N ALA A 277 -58.22 -21.63 -25.64
CA ALA A 277 -58.60 -22.69 -24.69
C ALA A 277 -59.03 -24.00 -25.38
N VAL A 278 -59.65 -23.92 -26.57
CA VAL A 278 -60.08 -25.09 -27.36
C VAL A 278 -58.89 -25.83 -27.99
N SER A 279 -57.77 -25.15 -28.28
CA SER A 279 -56.57 -25.77 -28.88
C SER A 279 -55.69 -26.58 -27.91
N VAL A 280 -55.86 -26.44 -26.58
CA VAL A 280 -54.98 -27.05 -25.55
C VAL A 280 -55.42 -28.47 -25.14
N GLY A 281 -56.48 -29.02 -25.74
CA GLY A 281 -56.90 -30.40 -25.52
C GLY A 281 -57.84 -30.57 -24.33
N SER A 282 -58.99 -31.20 -24.60
CA SER A 282 -60.23 -31.22 -23.81
C SER A 282 -60.22 -32.01 -22.49
N GLY A 283 -59.08 -32.13 -21.80
CA GLY A 283 -58.97 -32.87 -20.53
C GLY A 283 -59.22 -32.04 -19.26
N ARG A 284 -59.16 -30.71 -19.34
CA ARG A 284 -59.25 -29.80 -18.17
C ARG A 284 -60.49 -28.90 -18.12
N LEU A 285 -61.34 -28.95 -19.14
CA LEU A 285 -62.55 -28.11 -19.24
C LEU A 285 -63.76 -28.66 -18.47
N THR A 286 -63.75 -29.92 -18.02
CA THR A 286 -64.89 -30.56 -17.37
C THR A 286 -65.16 -30.11 -15.93
N ALA A 287 -64.41 -29.15 -15.41
CA ALA A 287 -64.66 -28.54 -14.10
C ALA A 287 -65.38 -27.18 -14.16
N MET A 288 -65.72 -26.68 -15.36
CA MET A 288 -66.34 -25.35 -15.54
C MET A 288 -67.87 -25.35 -15.70
N TYR A 289 -68.51 -26.51 -15.80
CA TYR A 289 -69.97 -26.61 -15.93
C TYR A 289 -70.55 -27.57 -14.89
N SER A 290 -70.34 -27.28 -13.61
CA SER A 290 -71.17 -27.89 -12.55
C SER A 290 -71.37 -26.99 -11.33
N THR A 291 -71.52 -25.68 -11.52
CA THR A 291 -72.03 -24.80 -10.44
C THR A 291 -72.78 -23.61 -11.03
N ALA A 292 -73.79 -23.91 -11.85
CA ALA A 292 -74.86 -22.95 -12.16
C ALA A 292 -76.19 -23.70 -12.16
N ALA A 293 -76.50 -24.35 -11.04
CA ALA A 293 -77.88 -24.65 -10.71
C ALA A 293 -78.58 -23.33 -10.39
N ASN A 294 -79.70 -23.09 -11.06
CA ASN A 294 -80.60 -21.94 -10.93
C ASN A 294 -80.24 -20.74 -11.82
N ASN A 295 -80.53 -20.87 -13.12
CA ASN A 295 -81.37 -19.93 -13.90
C ASN A 295 -81.38 -20.37 -15.38
N VAL A 296 -81.86 -21.58 -15.63
CA VAL A 296 -82.15 -22.10 -16.97
C VAL A 296 -83.46 -21.45 -17.44
N ALA A 297 -83.36 -20.35 -18.20
CA ALA A 297 -84.48 -19.88 -19.02
C ALA A 297 -84.08 -19.00 -20.22
N LEU A 298 -82.82 -18.54 -20.37
CA LEU A 298 -82.49 -17.55 -21.42
C LEU A 298 -81.27 -17.87 -22.30
N ALA A 299 -80.86 -19.15 -22.40
CA ALA A 299 -79.68 -19.54 -23.20
C ALA A 299 -79.96 -20.54 -24.34
N VAL A 300 -81.23 -20.94 -24.56
CA VAL A 300 -81.59 -21.86 -25.68
C VAL A 300 -82.16 -21.11 -26.89
N ALA A 301 -82.42 -19.81 -26.80
CA ALA A 301 -82.95 -19.01 -27.92
C ALA A 301 -81.86 -18.32 -28.78
N ALA A 302 -80.60 -18.26 -28.33
CA ALA A 302 -79.53 -17.54 -29.05
C ALA A 302 -78.63 -18.44 -29.92
N ILE A 303 -78.68 -19.76 -29.76
CA ILE A 303 -77.86 -20.70 -30.53
C ILE A 303 -78.56 -21.14 -31.84
N ALA A 304 -79.88 -20.93 -31.96
CA ALA A 304 -80.63 -21.23 -33.19
C ALA A 304 -80.55 -20.10 -34.25
N SER A 305 -80.13 -18.88 -33.89
CA SER A 305 -80.09 -17.72 -34.81
C SER A 305 -78.70 -17.44 -35.41
N VAL A 306 -77.61 -17.95 -34.81
CA VAL A 306 -76.24 -17.76 -35.35
C VAL A 306 -75.89 -18.82 -36.41
N ALA A 307 -76.59 -19.96 -36.45
CA ALA A 307 -76.39 -20.99 -37.48
C ALA A 307 -77.07 -20.69 -38.84
N VAL A 308 -77.92 -19.65 -38.95
CA VAL A 308 -78.62 -19.29 -40.20
C VAL A 308 -77.96 -18.11 -40.94
N LEU A 309 -77.10 -17.31 -40.28
CA LEU A 309 -76.41 -16.18 -40.92
C LEU A 309 -75.01 -16.50 -41.46
N ALA A 310 -74.44 -17.67 -41.13
CA ALA A 310 -73.17 -18.13 -41.68
C ALA A 310 -73.26 -18.68 -43.13
N SER A 311 -74.47 -18.78 -43.70
CA SER A 311 -74.71 -19.36 -45.04
C SER A 311 -74.77 -18.34 -46.17
N ILE A 312 -74.67 -17.02 -45.91
CA ILE A 312 -74.94 -15.98 -46.93
C ILE A 312 -73.69 -15.16 -47.33
N PHE A 313 -72.55 -15.28 -46.63
CA PHE A 313 -71.37 -14.43 -46.93
C PHE A 313 -70.27 -15.07 -47.81
N PHE A 314 -70.44 -16.29 -48.32
CA PHE A 314 -69.55 -16.84 -49.36
C PHE A 314 -70.03 -16.48 -50.78
N ALA A 315 -70.23 -15.19 -51.06
CA ALA A 315 -70.44 -14.71 -52.42
C ALA A 315 -70.14 -13.21 -52.59
N LYS A 316 -68.90 -12.76 -52.33
CA LYS A 316 -68.26 -11.70 -53.12
C LYS A 316 -66.78 -11.53 -52.78
N LYS A 317 -65.94 -11.93 -53.74
CA LYS A 317 -64.54 -11.51 -53.86
C LYS A 317 -64.52 -10.16 -54.61
N ALA A 318 -63.85 -9.14 -54.07
CA ALA A 318 -63.17 -8.06 -54.84
C ALA A 318 -62.38 -7.09 -53.91
N GLU A 319 -61.05 -7.17 -54.00
CA GLU A 319 -59.97 -6.14 -53.96
C GLU A 319 -59.94 -4.89 -53.03
N ARG A 320 -58.68 -4.60 -52.62
CA ARG A 320 -58.05 -3.33 -52.16
C ARG A 320 -58.26 -2.89 -50.70
N ASP A 321 -57.31 -2.28 -49.99
CA ASP A 321 -55.96 -1.78 -50.28
C ASP A 321 -55.15 -1.68 -48.97
N SER A 322 -53.83 -1.70 -49.11
CA SER A 322 -52.81 -1.47 -48.07
C SER A 322 -52.91 -0.07 -47.45
N ILE A 323 -52.92 0.04 -46.12
CA ILE A 323 -52.69 1.30 -45.39
C ILE A 323 -51.65 1.06 -44.29
N GLU A 324 -50.73 2.01 -44.25
CA GLU A 324 -49.38 1.99 -43.70
C GLU A 324 -49.23 1.90 -42.18
N ASP A 325 -48.05 1.41 -41.85
CA ASP A 325 -47.31 1.56 -40.60
C ASP A 325 -47.14 3.03 -40.19
N GLY A 326 -47.16 3.29 -38.88
CA GLY A 326 -46.66 4.54 -38.36
C GLY A 326 -46.61 4.56 -36.85
N TYR A 327 -45.47 4.18 -36.25
CA TYR A 327 -44.92 4.88 -35.09
C TYR A 327 -43.39 4.80 -35.08
N ALA A 328 -42.79 5.98 -34.91
CA ALA A 328 -41.40 6.32 -35.16
C ALA A 328 -40.42 5.86 -34.07
N TRP A 329 -39.18 5.66 -34.49
CA TRP A 329 -38.00 5.44 -33.66
C TRP A 329 -37.48 6.76 -33.08
N LEU A 330 -37.07 6.74 -31.81
CA LEU A 330 -36.19 7.76 -31.23
C LEU A 330 -34.83 7.11 -30.99
N ALA A 331 -33.86 7.49 -31.81
CA ALA A 331 -32.43 7.27 -31.57
C ALA A 331 -31.65 8.55 -31.95
N ASP A 332 -30.86 8.99 -30.99
CA ASP A 332 -29.53 9.59 -31.07
C ASP A 332 -29.30 10.87 -31.88
N ASP A 333 -29.06 11.97 -31.15
CA ASP A 333 -28.19 13.05 -31.60
C ASP A 333 -26.82 12.93 -30.91
N ILE A 334 -25.81 12.65 -31.73
CA ILE A 334 -24.40 12.90 -31.46
C ILE A 334 -24.10 14.33 -31.94
N ASN A 335 -23.69 15.19 -31.01
CA ASN A 335 -22.59 16.13 -31.21
C ASN A 335 -21.91 16.43 -29.88
#